data_AF-A0A8T4UEA9-F1
#
_entry.id   AF-A0A8T4UEA9-F1
#
_cell.length_a   1.000
_cell.length_b   1.000
_cell.length_c   1.000
_cell.angle_alpha   90.00
_cell.angle_beta   90.00
_cell.angle_gamma   90.00
#
_symmetry.space_group_name_H-M   'P 1'
#
loop_
_entity.id
_entity.type
_entity.pdbx_description
1 polymer ?
#
loop_
_entity_poly.entity_id
_entity_poly.type
_entity_poly.pdbx_seq_one_letter_code
_entity_poly.pdbx_strand_id
1 'polypeptide(L)'
;MNKNLLGQKKIKGITLKTIEEIDQIKNNNYGLSYDVVHAAASVSRILGRYVDYVQFETPKKPAYIILLDFNEKNLQYLHGGVTGIAEKYIGKKFTEVMKGLLIEMGNCDGAVVVGNDGKVLRVGAQLTKLDTKKIIRERKKEYGDLGSPGRLLGFANDVGTRHTSALVASYQNEGTKVVTLSEETGDLRVYENGRIIASSNVDDRIHELKKVRIENKPTFLGKIAALSMF
;
A
#
# COMPACT_ATOMS: atom_id res chain seq x y z
N MET A 1 2.42 23.14 23.74
CA MET A 1 2.76 22.15 24.78
C MET A 1 4.26 22.20 25.08
N ASN A 2 4.66 21.86 26.31
CA ASN A 2 6.03 21.91 26.86
C ASN A 2 7.12 21.37 25.92
N LYS A 3 8.23 22.12 25.78
CA LYS A 3 9.42 21.84 24.96
C LYS A 3 10.29 20.64 25.45
N ASN A 4 9.72 19.68 26.18
CA ASN A 4 10.45 18.57 26.81
C ASN A 4 9.94 17.18 26.36
N LEU A 5 10.04 16.88 25.06
CA LEU A 5 9.74 15.54 24.51
C LEU A 5 10.96 14.78 23.98
N LEU A 6 12.17 15.32 24.12
CA LEU A 6 13.41 14.68 23.64
C LEU A 6 13.89 13.48 24.49
N GLY A 7 13.07 12.97 25.41
CA GLY A 7 13.41 11.80 26.24
C GLY A 7 12.22 10.96 26.71
N GLN A 8 11.02 11.14 26.14
CA GLN A 8 9.85 10.36 26.56
C GLN A 8 9.72 9.06 25.76
N LYS A 9 9.46 7.97 26.50
CA LYS A 9 9.09 6.65 25.97
C LYS A 9 7.94 6.82 24.99
N LYS A 10 8.07 6.29 23.75
CA LYS A 10 6.98 6.35 22.76
C LYS A 10 5.70 5.80 23.37
N ILE A 11 4.59 6.49 23.13
CA ILE A 11 3.27 6.06 23.56
C ILE A 11 2.78 5.01 22.56
N LYS A 12 2.17 3.93 23.05
CA LYS A 12 1.86 2.72 22.26
C LYS A 12 1.04 2.98 20.99
N GLY A 13 0.26 4.06 20.93
CA GLY A 13 -0.51 4.45 19.75
C GLY A 13 -1.60 5.45 20.08
N ILE A 14 -2.17 6.08 19.05
CA ILE A 14 -3.35 6.95 19.14
C ILE A 14 -4.36 6.51 18.09
N THR A 15 -5.61 6.33 18.49
CA THR A 15 -6.74 6.14 17.57
C THR A 15 -7.53 7.44 17.52
N LEU A 16 -7.66 8.01 16.32
CA LEU A 16 -8.45 9.20 16.04
C LEU A 16 -9.77 8.73 15.40
N LYS A 17 -10.86 8.95 16.12
CA LYS A 17 -12.18 8.42 15.83
C LYS A 17 -13.04 9.37 15.02
N THR A 18 -12.82 10.68 15.15
CA THR A 18 -13.64 11.67 14.44
C THR A 18 -12.81 12.65 13.63
N ILE A 19 -13.46 13.22 12.61
CA ILE A 19 -12.90 14.31 11.81
C ILE A 19 -12.62 15.52 12.71
N GLU A 20 -13.47 15.80 13.70
CA GLU A 20 -13.21 16.88 14.66
C GLU A 20 -11.95 16.65 15.50
N GLU A 21 -11.62 15.43 15.88
CA GLU A 21 -10.37 15.13 16.61
C GLU A 21 -9.14 15.39 15.73
N ILE A 22 -9.21 15.03 14.46
CA ILE A 22 -8.14 15.29 13.46
C ILE A 22 -7.99 16.81 13.25
N ASP A 23 -9.10 17.53 13.08
CA ASP A 23 -9.11 18.98 12.86
C ASP A 23 -8.71 19.77 14.12
N GLN A 24 -9.08 19.32 15.33
CA GLN A 24 -8.59 19.91 16.57
C GLN A 24 -7.07 19.79 16.69
N ILE A 25 -6.50 18.62 16.38
CA ILE A 25 -5.04 18.42 16.36
C ILE A 25 -4.40 19.32 15.29
N LYS A 26 -5.02 19.48 14.12
CA LYS A 26 -4.55 20.37 13.03
C LYS A 26 -4.54 21.84 13.46
N ASN A 27 -5.67 22.34 13.94
CA ASN A 27 -5.90 23.75 14.28
C ASN A 27 -5.08 24.18 15.49
N ASN A 28 -4.97 23.33 16.51
CA ASN A 28 -4.25 23.66 17.74
C ASN A 28 -2.73 23.68 17.59
N ASN A 29 -2.18 23.10 16.52
CA ASN A 29 -0.74 22.91 16.42
C ASN A 29 -0.07 23.53 15.19
N TYR A 30 -0.75 23.67 14.03
CA TYR A 30 -0.01 23.94 12.79
C TYR A 30 -0.62 24.90 11.77
N GLY A 31 -1.88 25.35 11.92
CA GLY A 31 -2.45 26.40 11.04
C GLY A 31 -2.49 26.07 9.54
N LEU A 32 -2.43 24.78 9.17
CA LEU A 32 -2.39 24.33 7.77
C LEU A 32 -3.82 24.07 7.23
N SER A 33 -4.16 24.63 6.06
CA SER A 33 -5.43 24.41 5.37
C SER A 33 -5.32 23.28 4.33
N TYR A 34 -5.50 22.03 4.74
CA TYR A 34 -5.69 20.90 3.81
C TYR A 34 -6.96 20.12 4.15
N ASP A 35 -7.53 19.50 3.11
CA ASP A 35 -8.67 18.57 3.14
C ASP A 35 -8.40 17.37 4.06
N VAL A 36 -9.45 16.91 4.75
CA VAL A 36 -9.46 15.90 5.81
C VAL A 36 -8.81 14.58 5.37
N VAL A 37 -8.94 14.22 4.09
CA VAL A 37 -8.29 13.02 3.51
C VAL A 37 -6.76 13.11 3.56
N HIS A 38 -6.20 14.31 3.41
CA HIS A 38 -4.77 14.61 3.50
C HIS A 38 -4.32 14.92 4.93
N ALA A 39 -5.26 15.30 5.81
CA ALA A 39 -5.01 15.53 7.22
C ALA A 39 -4.57 14.24 7.92
N ALA A 40 -5.18 13.09 7.60
CA ALA A 40 -4.80 11.80 8.18
C ALA A 40 -3.34 11.40 7.89
N ALA A 41 -2.90 11.52 6.63
CA ALA A 41 -1.51 11.24 6.25
C ALA A 41 -0.52 12.23 6.90
N SER A 42 -0.92 13.49 7.04
CA SER A 42 -0.10 14.54 7.66
C SER A 42 0.01 14.35 9.17
N VAL A 43 -1.10 14.04 9.85
CA VAL A 43 -1.15 13.71 11.26
C VAL A 43 -0.35 12.45 11.56
N SER A 44 -0.41 11.42 10.70
CA SER A 44 0.43 10.21 10.82
C SER A 44 1.92 10.51 10.72
N ARG A 45 2.35 11.36 9.79
CA ARG A 45 3.76 11.76 9.66
C ARG A 45 4.28 12.51 10.89
N ILE A 46 3.43 13.32 11.50
CA ILE A 46 3.79 14.15 12.65
C ILE A 46 3.77 13.30 13.93
N LEU A 47 2.66 12.61 14.19
CA LEU A 47 2.46 11.80 15.39
C LEU A 47 3.28 10.51 15.37
N GLY A 48 3.56 9.91 14.22
CA GLY A 48 4.39 8.70 14.11
C GLY A 48 5.82 8.84 14.66
N ARG A 49 6.27 10.08 14.93
CA ARG A 49 7.52 10.37 15.66
C ARG A 49 7.40 10.10 17.15
N TYR A 50 6.19 10.22 17.70
CA TYR A 50 5.89 10.16 19.14
C TYR A 50 5.11 8.91 19.54
N VAL A 51 4.44 8.26 18.59
CA VAL A 51 3.62 7.07 18.84
C VAL A 51 3.96 5.92 17.89
N ASP A 52 3.71 4.69 18.34
CA ASP A 52 4.00 3.50 17.54
C ASP A 52 2.97 3.28 16.42
N TYR A 53 1.75 3.82 16.58
CA TYR A 53 0.76 3.90 15.49
C TYR A 53 -0.25 5.04 15.60
N VAL A 54 -0.77 5.45 14.44
CA VAL A 54 -1.94 6.33 14.30
C VAL A 54 -2.98 5.60 13.47
N GLN A 55 -4.18 5.43 14.02
CA GLN A 55 -5.31 4.80 13.32
C GLN A 55 -6.44 5.81 13.15
N PHE A 56 -7.07 5.83 11.99
CA PHE A 56 -8.22 6.69 11.71
C PHE A 56 -9.48 5.84 11.54
N GLU A 57 -10.53 6.13 12.30
CA GLU A 57 -11.88 5.67 11.96
C GLU A 57 -12.45 6.65 10.93
N THR A 58 -12.04 6.51 9.68
CA THR A 58 -12.67 7.24 8.56
C THR A 58 -13.57 6.29 7.77
N PRO A 59 -14.62 6.78 7.09
CA PRO A 59 -15.47 5.97 6.21
C PRO A 59 -14.75 5.56 4.90
N LYS A 60 -13.41 5.43 4.93
CA LYS A 60 -12.62 5.01 3.78
C LYS A 60 -12.98 3.58 3.40
N LYS A 61 -13.09 3.34 2.10
CA LYS A 61 -13.17 1.98 1.57
C LYS A 61 -11.82 1.30 1.79
N PRO A 62 -11.80 0.00 2.10
CA PRO A 62 -10.55 -0.70 2.32
C PRO A 62 -9.68 -0.65 1.06
N ALA A 63 -8.40 -0.37 1.23
CA ALA A 63 -7.44 -0.35 0.13
C ALA A 63 -6.11 -0.95 0.57
N TYR A 64 -5.47 -1.70 -0.32
CA TYR A 64 -4.34 -2.54 0.04
C TYR A 64 -3.19 -2.40 -0.95
N ILE A 65 -1.97 -2.52 -0.44
CA ILE A 65 -0.79 -2.94 -1.19
C ILE A 65 -0.25 -4.18 -0.47
N ILE A 66 -0.06 -5.28 -1.19
CA ILE A 66 0.49 -6.53 -0.64
C ILE A 66 1.64 -6.95 -1.54
N LEU A 67 2.83 -7.10 -0.97
CA LEU A 67 4.00 -7.63 -1.64
C LEU A 67 4.12 -9.09 -1.27
N LEU A 68 4.06 -9.97 -2.26
CA LEU A 68 4.19 -11.42 -2.13
C LEU A 68 5.55 -11.85 -2.67
N ASP A 69 6.08 -12.94 -2.12
CA ASP A 69 7.38 -13.51 -2.50
C ASP A 69 8.55 -12.51 -2.34
N PHE A 70 8.45 -11.61 -1.36
CA PHE A 70 9.42 -10.55 -1.16
C PHE A 70 10.76 -11.11 -0.63
N ASN A 71 11.86 -10.72 -1.25
CA ASN A 71 13.19 -11.09 -0.78
C ASN A 71 13.57 -10.25 0.45
N GLU A 72 13.80 -10.90 1.60
CA GLU A 72 14.15 -10.21 2.85
C GLU A 72 15.37 -9.29 2.74
N LYS A 73 16.32 -9.59 1.84
CA LYS A 73 17.49 -8.72 1.59
C LYS A 73 17.08 -7.33 1.09
N ASN A 74 15.90 -7.20 0.49
CA ASN A 74 15.37 -5.95 -0.03
C ASN A 74 14.58 -5.14 1.01
N LEU A 75 14.48 -5.60 2.27
CA LEU A 75 13.78 -4.86 3.33
C LEU A 75 14.35 -3.46 3.57
N GLN A 76 15.63 -3.24 3.24
CA GLN A 76 16.30 -1.93 3.26
C GLN A 76 15.68 -0.85 2.33
N TYR A 77 14.86 -1.26 1.37
CA TYR A 77 14.11 -0.36 0.47
C TYR A 77 12.72 0.01 1.03
N LEU A 78 12.38 -0.56 2.19
CA LEU A 78 11.15 -0.26 2.91
C LEU A 78 11.48 0.55 4.15
N HIS A 79 10.71 1.59 4.41
CA HIS A 79 10.75 2.22 5.73
C HIS A 79 9.84 1.44 6.67
N GLY A 80 10.28 1.26 7.92
CA GLY A 80 9.49 0.65 8.98
C GLY A 80 8.09 1.26 9.01
N GLY A 81 7.10 0.40 8.79
CA GLY A 81 5.70 0.75 8.81
C GLY A 81 5.22 0.97 10.24
N VAL A 82 4.29 1.89 10.39
CA VAL A 82 3.69 2.30 11.66
C VAL A 82 2.37 1.57 11.80
N THR A 83 2.31 0.36 12.38
CA THR A 83 1.01 -0.34 12.57
C THR A 83 0.95 -1.28 13.78
N GLY A 84 1.12 -0.72 14.98
CA GLY A 84 1.04 -1.42 16.28
C GLY A 84 0.11 -2.65 16.36
N ILE A 85 -1.23 -2.51 16.19
CA ILE A 85 -2.17 -3.65 16.40
C ILE A 85 -1.89 -4.82 15.44
N ALA A 86 -1.45 -4.55 14.22
CA ALA A 86 -1.20 -5.56 13.20
C ALA A 86 0.22 -6.16 13.28
N GLU A 87 1.11 -5.64 14.12
CA GLU A 87 2.43 -6.24 14.37
C GLU A 87 2.34 -7.67 14.90
N LYS A 88 1.23 -8.01 15.58
CA LYS A 88 0.94 -9.37 16.05
C LYS A 88 0.87 -10.43 14.93
N TYR A 89 0.84 -10.01 13.67
CA TYR A 89 0.85 -10.88 12.51
C TYR A 89 2.25 -11.15 11.95
N ILE A 90 3.26 -10.36 12.33
CA ILE A 90 4.65 -10.55 11.86
C ILE A 90 5.14 -11.95 12.28
N GLY A 91 5.79 -12.64 11.34
CA GLY A 91 6.30 -14.00 11.49
C GLY A 91 5.26 -15.11 11.33
N LYS A 92 3.97 -14.79 11.22
CA LYS A 92 2.92 -15.78 10.96
C LYS A 92 2.77 -16.05 9.46
N LYS A 93 2.32 -17.26 9.10
CA LYS A 93 1.99 -17.61 7.71
C LYS A 93 0.86 -16.71 7.21
N PHE A 94 1.07 -16.01 6.12
CA PHE A 94 0.11 -15.04 5.58
C PHE A 94 -1.24 -15.70 5.28
N THR A 95 -1.25 -16.91 4.71
CA THR A 95 -2.46 -17.68 4.40
C THR A 95 -3.36 -17.94 5.62
N GLU A 96 -2.78 -18.05 6.82
CA GLU A 96 -3.52 -18.31 8.06
C GLU A 96 -4.10 -17.01 8.66
N VAL A 97 -3.40 -15.89 8.48
CA VAL A 97 -3.75 -14.63 9.14
C VAL A 97 -4.36 -13.58 8.22
N MET A 98 -4.36 -13.82 6.91
CA MET A 98 -4.72 -12.86 5.86
C MET A 98 -6.07 -12.18 6.16
N LYS A 99 -7.10 -12.94 6.52
CA LYS A 99 -8.43 -12.37 6.79
C LYS A 99 -8.40 -11.34 7.92
N GLY A 100 -7.82 -11.70 9.06
CA GLY A 100 -7.74 -10.80 10.22
C GLY A 100 -6.84 -9.61 9.95
N LEU A 101 -5.69 -9.85 9.33
CA LEU A 101 -4.73 -8.83 8.92
C LEU A 101 -5.36 -7.79 7.99
N LEU A 102 -6.07 -8.22 6.94
CA LEU A 102 -6.68 -7.31 5.97
C LEU A 102 -7.86 -6.52 6.58
N ILE A 103 -8.61 -7.10 7.51
CA ILE A 103 -9.65 -6.37 8.24
C ILE A 103 -9.02 -5.23 9.06
N GLU A 104 -7.96 -5.53 9.80
CA GLU A 104 -7.28 -4.54 10.66
C GLU A 104 -6.52 -3.49 9.84
N MET A 105 -6.02 -3.86 8.66
CA MET A 105 -5.24 -2.98 7.79
C MET A 105 -6.06 -2.19 6.77
N GLY A 106 -7.35 -2.48 6.59
CA GLY A 106 -8.16 -1.91 5.50
C GLY A 106 -8.12 -0.38 5.43
N ASN A 107 -8.01 0.28 6.59
CA ASN A 107 -8.01 1.74 6.71
C ASN A 107 -6.64 2.31 7.13
N CYS A 108 -5.59 1.48 7.09
CA CYS A 108 -4.24 1.89 7.42
C CYS A 108 -3.45 2.20 6.15
N ASP A 109 -2.58 3.20 6.24
CA ASP A 109 -1.62 3.48 5.17
C ASP A 109 -0.46 2.46 5.17
N GLY A 110 0.08 2.19 3.99
CA GLY A 110 1.24 1.34 3.80
C GLY A 110 0.93 -0.05 3.25
N ALA A 111 1.98 -0.86 3.13
CA ALA A 111 1.93 -2.18 2.51
C ALA A 111 2.07 -3.31 3.53
N VAL A 112 1.42 -4.43 3.22
CA VAL A 112 1.73 -5.73 3.83
C VAL A 112 2.85 -6.38 3.00
N VAL A 113 3.88 -6.88 3.66
CA VAL A 113 5.03 -7.51 3.01
C VAL A 113 5.11 -8.95 3.48
N VAL A 114 5.06 -9.86 2.53
CA VAL A 114 5.11 -11.31 2.74
C VAL A 114 6.38 -11.84 2.10
N GLY A 115 7.18 -12.55 2.89
CA GLY A 115 8.42 -13.17 2.43
C GLY A 115 8.18 -14.34 1.50
N ASN A 116 9.23 -14.78 0.82
CA ASN A 116 9.22 -15.99 0.00
C ASN A 116 8.91 -17.28 0.79
N ASP A 117 9.08 -17.29 2.10
CA ASP A 117 8.67 -18.39 2.98
C ASP A 117 7.16 -18.35 3.33
N GLY A 118 6.44 -17.36 2.80
CA GLY A 118 5.02 -17.12 3.01
C GLY A 118 4.68 -16.45 4.35
N LYS A 119 5.65 -15.97 5.12
CA LYS A 119 5.40 -15.27 6.40
C LYS A 119 5.27 -13.77 6.22
N VAL A 120 4.48 -13.14 7.07
CA VAL A 120 4.38 -11.68 7.14
C VAL A 120 5.67 -11.10 7.71
N LEU A 121 6.39 -10.32 6.91
CA LEU A 121 7.64 -9.67 7.30
C LEU A 121 7.41 -8.28 7.88
N ARG A 122 6.47 -7.52 7.28
CA ARG A 122 6.13 -6.16 7.68
C ARG A 122 4.67 -5.87 7.42
N VAL A 123 4.12 -4.95 8.20
CA VAL A 123 2.78 -4.40 8.04
C VAL A 123 2.87 -2.88 8.08
N GLY A 124 2.06 -2.19 7.26
CA GLY A 124 2.11 -0.74 7.12
C GLY A 124 3.39 -0.21 6.49
N ALA A 125 4.16 -1.04 5.79
CA ALA A 125 5.46 -0.68 5.24
C ALA A 125 5.32 0.44 4.21
N GLN A 126 6.16 1.47 4.31
CA GLN A 126 6.22 2.51 3.28
C GLN A 126 7.22 2.07 2.20
N LEU A 127 6.74 2.02 0.95
CA LEU A 127 7.59 1.85 -0.21
C LEU A 127 8.44 3.11 -0.41
N THR A 128 9.76 2.99 -0.32
CA THR A 128 10.68 4.13 -0.48
C THR A 128 11.69 3.89 -1.59
N LYS A 129 12.39 4.95 -2.00
CA LYS A 129 13.45 4.89 -3.04
C LYS A 129 12.94 4.30 -4.38
N LEU A 130 11.69 4.59 -4.72
CA LEU A 130 11.08 4.16 -5.96
C LEU A 130 11.65 4.95 -7.15
N ASP A 131 12.19 4.24 -8.14
CA ASP A 131 12.74 4.87 -9.36
C ASP A 131 11.69 4.91 -10.47
N THR A 132 10.65 5.71 -10.26
CA THR A 132 9.56 5.89 -11.23
C THR A 132 10.07 6.48 -12.55
N LYS A 133 11.10 7.34 -12.51
CA LYS A 133 11.64 7.97 -13.72
C LYS A 133 12.31 6.94 -14.63
N LYS A 134 13.07 6.00 -14.07
CA LYS A 134 13.73 4.94 -14.85
C LYS A 134 12.72 4.09 -15.60
N ILE A 135 11.70 3.56 -14.92
CA ILE A 135 10.71 2.71 -15.57
C ILE A 135 9.91 3.48 -16.64
N ILE A 136 9.52 4.74 -16.38
CA ILE A 136 8.81 5.56 -17.38
C ILE A 136 9.68 5.78 -18.62
N ARG A 137 10.97 6.05 -18.44
CA ARG A 137 11.91 6.21 -19.56
C ARG A 137 12.05 4.91 -20.36
N GLU A 138 12.10 3.76 -19.71
CA GLU A 138 12.15 2.45 -20.38
C GLU A 138 10.86 2.17 -21.14
N ARG A 139 9.69 2.40 -20.53
CA ARG A 139 8.39 2.23 -21.20
C ARG A 139 8.18 3.19 -22.36
N LYS A 140 8.71 4.41 -22.27
CA LYS A 140 8.69 5.37 -23.39
C LYS A 140 9.53 4.89 -24.58
N LYS A 141 10.63 4.19 -24.33
CA LYS A 141 11.42 3.56 -25.40
C LYS A 141 10.69 2.35 -26.02
N GLU A 142 9.96 1.59 -25.20
CA GLU A 142 9.23 0.40 -25.64
C GLU A 142 7.96 0.73 -26.43
N TYR A 143 7.19 1.73 -25.98
CA TYR A 143 5.86 2.05 -26.53
C TYR A 143 5.75 3.39 -27.25
N GLY A 144 6.83 4.18 -27.27
CA GLY A 144 6.76 5.57 -27.72
C GLY A 144 6.13 6.49 -26.69
N ASP A 145 5.68 7.67 -27.12
CA ASP A 145 4.99 8.63 -26.26
C ASP A 145 3.48 8.35 -26.25
N LEU A 146 2.94 7.96 -25.09
CA LEU A 146 1.52 7.68 -24.91
C LEU A 146 0.77 8.82 -24.21
N GLY A 147 1.37 10.01 -24.11
CA GLY A 147 0.73 11.22 -23.58
C GLY A 147 0.58 11.27 -22.06
N SER A 148 0.59 10.13 -21.35
CA SER A 148 0.63 10.10 -19.89
C SER A 148 1.52 9.00 -19.30
N PRO A 149 2.16 9.24 -18.13
CA PRO A 149 2.91 8.21 -17.41
C PRO A 149 2.06 6.98 -17.08
N GLY A 150 0.79 7.14 -16.72
CA GLY A 150 -0.10 6.02 -16.40
C GLY A 150 -0.31 5.07 -17.57
N ARG A 151 -0.52 5.62 -18.78
CA ARG A 151 -0.64 4.84 -20.02
C ARG A 151 0.64 4.09 -20.37
N LEU A 152 1.81 4.69 -20.12
CA LEU A 152 3.11 4.04 -20.28
C LEU A 152 3.27 2.85 -19.32
N LEU A 153 2.71 2.95 -18.11
CA LEU A 153 2.69 1.86 -17.13
C LEU A 153 1.59 0.81 -17.38
N GLY A 154 0.70 1.06 -18.34
CA GLY A 154 -0.33 0.12 -18.77
C GLY A 154 -1.71 0.33 -18.16
N PHE A 155 -1.91 1.40 -17.40
CA PHE A 155 -3.23 1.73 -16.84
C PHE A 155 -4.17 2.30 -17.90
N ALA A 156 -5.42 1.88 -17.86
CA ALA A 156 -6.47 2.37 -18.74
C ALA A 156 -6.95 3.78 -18.36
N ASN A 157 -6.93 4.11 -17.07
CA ASN A 157 -7.35 5.39 -16.53
C ASN A 157 -6.25 5.94 -15.63
N ASP A 158 -6.37 7.19 -15.24
CA ASP A 158 -5.49 7.75 -14.21
C ASP A 158 -5.70 7.00 -12.90
N VAL A 159 -4.59 6.65 -12.25
CA VAL A 159 -4.57 5.90 -11.00
C VAL A 159 -3.82 6.66 -9.93
N GLY A 160 -4.26 6.51 -8.68
CA GLY A 160 -3.58 7.08 -7.53
C GLY A 160 -2.15 6.54 -7.32
N THR A 161 -1.39 7.25 -6.47
CA THR A 161 0.03 6.94 -6.17
C THR A 161 0.27 5.52 -5.67
N ARG A 162 -0.75 4.89 -5.04
CA ARG A 162 -0.75 3.49 -4.59
C ARG A 162 -0.41 2.52 -5.71
N HIS A 163 -1.09 2.64 -6.86
CA HIS A 163 -0.94 1.73 -8.00
C HIS A 163 0.40 1.94 -8.70
N THR A 164 0.76 3.20 -8.94
CA THR A 164 2.07 3.55 -9.52
C THR A 164 3.22 3.06 -8.64
N SER A 165 3.13 3.25 -7.32
CA SER A 165 4.16 2.81 -6.38
C SER A 165 4.28 1.28 -6.33
N ALA A 166 3.14 0.58 -6.34
CA ALA A 166 3.10 -0.89 -6.36
C ALA A 166 3.76 -1.46 -7.62
N LEU A 167 3.47 -0.89 -8.79
CA LEU A 167 4.07 -1.32 -10.05
C LEU A 167 5.57 -1.05 -10.06
N VAL A 168 6.02 0.13 -9.65
CA VAL A 168 7.46 0.46 -9.57
C VAL A 168 8.17 -0.46 -8.56
N ALA A 169 7.53 -0.78 -7.44
CA ALA A 169 8.08 -1.72 -6.46
C ALA A 169 8.24 -3.13 -7.06
N SER A 170 7.27 -3.61 -7.86
CA SER A 170 7.40 -4.89 -8.57
C SER A 170 8.52 -4.90 -9.61
N TYR A 171 8.85 -3.73 -10.18
CA TYR A 171 9.95 -3.58 -11.13
C TYR A 171 11.32 -3.64 -10.44
N GLN A 172 11.45 -3.03 -9.27
CA GLN A 172 12.72 -2.99 -8.53
C GLN A 172 13.00 -4.27 -7.75
N ASN A 173 11.97 -5.05 -7.44
CA ASN A 173 12.08 -6.30 -6.67
C ASN A 173 11.69 -7.47 -7.57
N GLU A 174 12.65 -7.92 -8.38
CA GLU A 174 12.45 -9.05 -9.29
C GLU A 174 11.92 -10.29 -8.54
N GLY A 175 10.93 -10.95 -9.13
CA GLY A 175 10.24 -12.10 -8.53
C GLY A 175 9.23 -11.75 -7.43
N THR A 176 9.08 -10.48 -7.05
CA THR A 176 8.02 -10.03 -6.14
C THR A 176 6.74 -9.73 -6.92
N LYS A 177 5.65 -10.39 -6.54
CA LYS A 177 4.30 -10.04 -7.03
C LYS A 177 3.71 -8.98 -6.11
N VAL A 178 3.17 -7.91 -6.67
CA VAL A 178 2.54 -6.84 -5.89
C VAL A 178 1.05 -6.77 -6.22
N VAL A 179 0.21 -6.98 -5.21
CA VAL A 179 -1.25 -6.93 -5.34
C VAL A 179 -1.77 -5.61 -4.79
N THR A 180 -2.71 -4.99 -5.48
CA THR A 180 -3.40 -3.78 -5.01
C THR A 180 -4.91 -3.92 -5.08
N LEU A 181 -5.60 -3.26 -4.15
CA LEU A 181 -7.03 -2.95 -4.22
C LEU A 181 -7.20 -1.43 -4.20
N SER A 182 -7.92 -0.89 -5.19
CA SER A 182 -8.22 0.54 -5.29
C SER A 182 -9.31 0.95 -4.28
N GLU A 183 -9.05 2.04 -3.56
CA GLU A 183 -10.04 2.70 -2.69
C GLU A 183 -11.19 3.30 -3.51
N GLU A 184 -10.86 3.92 -4.64
CA GLU A 184 -11.78 4.71 -5.46
C GLU A 184 -12.65 3.81 -6.33
N THR A 185 -12.02 2.85 -7.01
CA THR A 185 -12.67 2.03 -8.05
C THR A 185 -12.94 0.60 -7.62
N GLY A 186 -12.32 0.11 -6.54
CA GLY A 186 -12.39 -1.31 -6.15
C GLY A 186 -11.62 -2.25 -7.08
N ASP A 187 -10.84 -1.70 -8.03
CA ASP A 187 -10.04 -2.49 -8.96
C ASP A 187 -8.96 -3.28 -8.23
N LEU A 188 -8.89 -4.56 -8.52
CA LEU A 188 -7.79 -5.43 -8.13
C LEU A 188 -6.77 -5.49 -9.27
N ARG A 189 -5.50 -5.26 -8.95
CA ARG A 189 -4.39 -5.38 -9.91
C ARG A 189 -3.24 -6.15 -9.30
N VAL A 190 -2.58 -6.95 -10.13
CA VAL A 190 -1.37 -7.69 -9.79
C VAL A 190 -0.25 -7.25 -10.72
N TYR A 191 0.89 -6.89 -10.14
CA TYR A 191 2.07 -6.46 -10.85
C TYR A 191 3.24 -7.41 -10.61
N GLU A 192 4.04 -7.62 -11.63
CA GLU A 192 5.28 -8.38 -11.57
C GLU A 192 6.25 -7.78 -12.58
N ASN A 193 7.52 -7.61 -12.19
CA ASN A 193 8.58 -7.07 -13.05
C ASN A 193 8.18 -5.76 -13.77
N GLY A 194 7.44 -4.90 -13.08
CA GLY A 194 7.01 -3.61 -13.60
C GLY A 194 5.90 -3.66 -14.64
N ARG A 195 5.15 -4.76 -14.71
CA ARG A 195 4.04 -4.98 -15.64
C ARG A 195 2.78 -5.36 -14.90
N ILE A 196 1.63 -5.01 -15.46
CA ILE A 196 0.34 -5.55 -15.00
C ILE A 196 0.19 -6.97 -15.56
N ILE A 197 0.10 -7.97 -14.69
CA ILE A 197 -0.09 -9.38 -15.08
C ILE A 197 -1.53 -9.86 -14.87
N ALA A 198 -2.28 -9.19 -14.00
CA ALA A 198 -3.72 -9.39 -13.86
C ALA A 198 -4.41 -8.09 -13.42
N SER A 199 -5.62 -7.84 -13.91
CA SER A 199 -6.46 -6.72 -13.50
C SER A 199 -7.93 -7.11 -13.57
N SER A 200 -8.74 -6.61 -12.63
CA SER A 200 -10.20 -6.64 -12.76
C SER A 200 -10.73 -5.55 -13.69
N ASN A 201 -9.93 -4.53 -13.99
CA ASN A 201 -10.24 -3.54 -15.01
C ASN A 201 -9.81 -4.09 -16.37
N VAL A 202 -10.79 -4.38 -17.22
CA VAL A 202 -10.60 -5.07 -18.50
C VAL A 202 -9.89 -4.23 -19.56
N ASP A 203 -9.82 -2.92 -19.36
CA ASP A 203 -9.19 -1.98 -20.29
C ASP A 203 -7.69 -1.81 -20.01
N ASP A 204 -7.18 -2.32 -18.88
CA ASP A 204 -5.75 -2.25 -18.55
C ASP A 204 -4.92 -3.13 -19.50
N ARG A 205 -3.71 -2.66 -19.84
CA ARG A 205 -2.77 -3.43 -20.67
C ARG A 205 -2.11 -4.53 -19.83
N ILE A 206 -2.58 -5.76 -20.01
CA ILE A 206 -1.99 -6.98 -19.40
C ILE A 206 -0.86 -7.50 -20.27
N HIS A 207 0.32 -7.76 -19.69
CA HIS A 207 1.53 -7.97 -20.49
C HIS A 207 2.00 -9.43 -20.71
N GLU A 208 1.45 -10.49 -20.08
CA GLU A 208 1.77 -11.91 -20.41
C GLU A 208 0.60 -12.92 -20.17
N LEU A 209 0.75 -14.16 -20.71
CA LEU A 209 -0.26 -15.11 -21.26
C LEU A 209 -1.37 -15.71 -20.36
N LYS A 210 -1.31 -15.62 -19.03
CA LYS A 210 -2.39 -16.17 -18.17
C LYS A 210 -3.34 -15.05 -17.78
N LYS A 211 -4.30 -14.74 -18.66
CA LYS A 211 -5.50 -14.00 -18.27
C LYS A 211 -6.20 -14.78 -17.15
N VAL A 212 -5.91 -14.44 -15.89
CA VAL A 212 -6.80 -14.78 -14.79
C VAL A 212 -8.03 -13.90 -14.98
N ARG A 213 -9.01 -14.39 -15.78
CA ARG A 213 -10.35 -13.83 -15.75
C ARG A 213 -10.88 -14.12 -14.36
N ILE A 214 -10.89 -13.09 -13.53
CA ILE A 214 -11.65 -13.11 -12.29
C ILE A 214 -13.12 -13.04 -12.71
N GLU A 215 -13.72 -14.20 -13.02
CA GLU A 215 -15.15 -14.27 -13.25
C GLU A 215 -15.89 -13.74 -12.01
N ASN A 216 -16.99 -13.05 -12.24
CA ASN A 216 -17.77 -12.44 -11.17
C ASN A 216 -18.23 -13.49 -10.14
N LYS A 217 -18.02 -13.15 -8.86
CA LYS A 217 -18.48 -13.80 -7.61
C LYS A 217 -17.52 -14.67 -6.75
N PRO A 218 -16.19 -14.44 -6.69
CA PRO A 218 -15.45 -14.72 -5.46
C PRO A 218 -15.43 -13.48 -4.58
N THR A 219 -15.53 -13.68 -3.25
CA THR A 219 -15.23 -12.62 -2.27
C THR A 219 -13.81 -12.08 -2.49
N PHE A 220 -13.52 -10.85 -2.07
CA PHE A 220 -12.17 -10.27 -2.16
C PHE A 220 -11.08 -11.22 -1.63
N LEU A 221 -11.37 -11.94 -0.55
CA LEU A 221 -10.49 -12.95 0.04
C LEU A 221 -10.29 -14.17 -0.88
N GLY A 222 -11.32 -14.62 -1.59
CA GLY A 222 -11.20 -15.68 -2.58
C GLY A 222 -10.31 -15.30 -3.77
N LYS A 223 -10.32 -14.02 -4.15
CA LYS A 223 -9.45 -13.50 -5.23
C LYS A 223 -7.98 -13.48 -4.81
N ILE A 224 -7.66 -13.04 -3.58
CA ILE A 224 -6.28 -13.05 -3.08
C ILE A 224 -5.78 -14.49 -2.87
N ALA A 225 -6.61 -15.38 -2.30
CA ALA A 225 -6.22 -16.77 -2.08
C ALA A 225 -5.85 -17.48 -3.39
N ALA A 226 -6.60 -17.26 -4.47
CA ALA A 226 -6.29 -17.81 -5.78
C ALA A 226 -4.96 -17.29 -6.36
N LEU A 227 -4.58 -16.05 -6.05
CA LEU A 227 -3.33 -15.44 -6.49
C LEU A 227 -2.11 -15.94 -5.70
N SER A 228 -2.30 -16.39 -4.46
CA SER A 228 -1.23 -16.97 -3.62
C SER A 228 -0.92 -18.45 -3.92
N MET A 229 -1.67 -19.08 -4.82
CA MET A 229 -1.47 -20.50 -5.22
C MET A 229 -0.61 -20.65 -6.49
N PHE A 230 -0.06 -19.54 -7.01
CA PHE A 230 0.84 -19.47 -8.18
C PHE A 230 2.14 -18.76 -7.81
#